data_AF-A0A832VQW0-F1
#
_entry.id   AF-A0A832VQW0-F1
#
_cell.length_a   1.000
_cell.length_b   1.000
_cell.length_c   1.000
_cell.angle_alpha   90.00
_cell.angle_beta   90.00
_cell.angle_gamma   90.00
#
_symmetry.space_group_name_H-M   'P 1'
#
loop_
_entity.id
_entity.type
_entity.pdbx_description
1 polymer ?
#
loop_
_entity_poly.entity_id
_entity_poly.type
_entity_poly.pdbx_seq_one_letter_code
_entity_poly.pdbx_strand_id
1 'polypeptide(L)'
;MRGESEAIVVPVGMSPVHSFRILKSLIGRDFEMIVLAVSDQTRSTGQAILDVPGDDETETKIIGYANIAQLIERNPDIKQWNLLMGPGTRSMAVTLWSEIANATGDYPRIWVDHRRKTKKGKGKPIAGEHIVNLADRTEQYKIVPIEEEDACVICGIEIEDLQKTEGLSWNPAYSKFFYHVTVPYDAKGMSATKARAWEEKVVSKINGLRDWFGRHALEIRRDPVPSHPRYWLRIGERLDDLGIIGGSK
;
A
#
# COMPACT_ATOMS: atom_id res chain seq x y z
N MET A 1 -18.50 28.00 -5.13
CA MET A 1 -17.25 28.78 -5.21
C MET A 1 -16.14 27.76 -5.34
N ARG A 2 -15.42 27.70 -6.47
CA ARG A 2 -14.18 26.91 -6.52
C ARG A 2 -13.17 27.65 -5.65
N GLY A 3 -12.50 26.94 -4.74
CA GLY A 3 -11.47 27.48 -3.86
C GLY A 3 -10.28 28.01 -4.66
N GLU A 4 -9.26 28.48 -3.95
CA GLU A 4 -7.96 28.77 -4.57
C GLU A 4 -7.44 27.51 -5.30
N SER A 5 -6.72 27.68 -6.42
CA SER A 5 -6.17 26.55 -7.17
C SER A 5 -5.12 25.82 -6.32
N GLU A 6 -5.39 24.56 -5.99
CA GLU A 6 -4.53 23.75 -5.12
C GLU A 6 -4.01 22.50 -5.85
N ALA A 7 -2.75 22.15 -5.60
CA ALA A 7 -2.16 20.88 -6.01
C ALA A 7 -1.74 20.07 -4.78
N ILE A 8 -1.75 18.74 -4.89
CA ILE A 8 -1.22 17.85 -3.84
C ILE A 8 -0.14 16.92 -4.39
N VAL A 9 1.01 16.92 -3.72
CA VAL A 9 2.12 16.02 -4.00
C VAL A 9 2.01 14.78 -3.12
N VAL A 10 1.97 13.62 -3.76
CA VAL A 10 1.86 12.30 -3.13
C VAL A 10 3.12 11.50 -3.45
N PRO A 11 4.00 11.25 -2.45
CA PRO A 11 5.12 10.35 -2.64
C PRO A 11 4.64 8.94 -3.00
N VAL A 12 5.34 8.23 -3.87
CA VAL A 12 5.03 6.84 -4.22
C VAL A 12 6.02 5.90 -3.54
N GLY A 13 5.50 4.95 -2.76
CA GLY A 13 6.28 3.92 -2.10
C GLY A 13 6.25 2.58 -2.85
N MET A 14 6.87 1.56 -2.24
CA MET A 14 6.90 0.18 -2.76
C MET A 14 5.59 -0.61 -2.52
N SER A 15 4.50 0.07 -2.17
CA SER A 15 3.18 -0.54 -1.92
C SER A 15 2.17 0.03 -2.91
N PRO A 16 2.12 -0.49 -4.14
CA PRO A 16 1.29 0.05 -5.23
C PRO A 16 -0.17 0.24 -4.84
N VAL A 17 -0.76 -0.78 -4.23
CA VAL A 17 -2.14 -0.78 -3.72
C VAL A 17 -2.42 0.36 -2.74
N HIS A 18 -1.47 0.68 -1.85
CA HIS A 18 -1.65 1.76 -0.87
C HIS A 18 -1.58 3.13 -1.53
N SER A 19 -0.61 3.32 -2.44
CA SER A 19 -0.46 4.57 -3.19
C SER A 19 -1.65 4.83 -4.12
N PHE A 20 -2.15 3.81 -4.82
CA PHE A 20 -3.35 3.94 -5.66
C PHE A 20 -4.59 4.28 -4.84
N ARG A 21 -4.78 3.61 -3.71
CA ARG A 21 -5.92 3.87 -2.81
C ARG A 21 -5.95 5.33 -2.34
N ILE A 22 -4.79 5.90 -2.07
CA ILE A 22 -4.66 7.31 -1.73
C ILE A 22 -5.06 8.19 -2.92
N LEU A 23 -4.52 7.93 -4.11
CA LEU A 23 -4.88 8.65 -5.32
C LEU A 23 -6.40 8.63 -5.55
N LYS A 24 -7.02 7.45 -5.54
CA LYS A 24 -8.47 7.26 -5.72
C LYS A 24 -9.30 8.03 -4.67
N SER A 25 -8.75 8.26 -3.48
CA SER A 25 -9.41 9.03 -2.41
C SER A 25 -9.34 10.55 -2.61
N LEU A 26 -8.38 11.01 -3.42
CA LEU A 26 -8.09 12.42 -3.72
C LEU A 26 -8.69 12.87 -5.06
N ILE A 27 -8.91 11.97 -6.01
CA ILE A 27 -9.59 12.27 -7.29
C ILE A 27 -11.00 12.83 -7.01
N GLY A 28 -11.38 13.87 -7.77
CA GLY A 28 -12.67 14.55 -7.62
C GLY A 28 -12.83 15.35 -6.33
N ARG A 29 -11.73 15.60 -5.61
CA ARG A 29 -11.68 16.53 -4.47
C ARG A 29 -11.25 17.92 -4.93
N ASP A 30 -10.97 18.79 -3.96
CA ASP A 30 -10.69 20.21 -4.20
C ASP A 30 -9.30 20.47 -4.83
N PHE A 31 -8.54 19.43 -5.21
CA PHE A 31 -7.25 19.55 -5.88
C PHE A 31 -7.43 19.58 -7.40
N GLU A 32 -6.90 20.61 -8.04
CA GLU A 32 -6.85 20.71 -9.50
C GLU A 32 -5.80 19.76 -10.09
N MET A 33 -4.71 19.53 -9.33
CA MET A 33 -3.62 18.65 -9.74
C MET A 33 -3.20 17.70 -8.62
N ILE A 34 -3.04 16.43 -8.96
CA ILE A 34 -2.41 15.41 -8.10
C ILE A 34 -1.07 15.01 -8.72
N VAL A 35 0.01 15.15 -7.97
CA VAL A 35 1.38 14.87 -8.41
C VAL A 35 1.92 13.64 -7.70
N LEU A 36 2.07 12.53 -8.42
CA LEU A 36 2.74 11.32 -7.96
C LEU A 36 4.26 11.52 -8.04
N ALA A 37 4.90 11.73 -6.89
CA ALA A 37 6.34 11.90 -6.79
C ALA A 37 7.04 10.54 -6.62
N VAL A 38 7.86 10.16 -7.61
CA VAL A 38 8.51 8.84 -7.69
C VAL A 38 10.03 8.96 -7.59
N SER A 39 10.69 7.89 -7.13
CA SER A 39 12.12 7.65 -7.40
C SER A 39 12.29 6.75 -8.62
N ASP A 40 13.53 6.52 -9.06
CA ASP A 40 13.80 5.53 -10.12
C ASP A 40 13.25 4.14 -9.76
N GLN A 41 13.29 3.78 -8.48
CA GLN A 41 12.80 2.50 -7.98
C GLN A 41 11.27 2.41 -7.97
N THR A 42 10.56 3.51 -7.75
CA THR A 42 9.08 3.53 -7.66
C THR A 42 8.40 4.07 -8.91
N ARG A 43 9.17 4.39 -9.96
CA ARG A 43 8.63 4.93 -11.22
C ARG A 43 7.67 3.98 -11.91
N SER A 44 7.99 2.69 -11.99
CA SER A 44 7.09 1.68 -12.55
C SER A 44 5.79 1.57 -11.76
N THR A 45 5.87 1.64 -10.43
CA THR A 45 4.68 1.69 -9.57
C THR A 45 3.83 2.94 -9.85
N GLY A 46 4.44 4.11 -9.96
CA GLY A 46 3.72 5.34 -10.30
C GLY A 46 3.06 5.26 -11.68
N GLN A 47 3.72 4.63 -12.65
CA GLN A 47 3.15 4.46 -13.99
C GLN A 47 1.95 3.51 -13.96
N ALA A 48 2.08 2.34 -13.32
CA ALA A 48 0.98 1.39 -13.18
C ALA A 48 -0.25 1.99 -12.49
N ILE A 49 -0.05 2.92 -11.56
CA ILE A 49 -1.11 3.67 -10.89
C ILE A 49 -1.82 4.64 -11.86
N LEU A 50 -1.08 5.33 -12.73
CA LEU A 50 -1.65 6.23 -13.73
C LEU A 50 -2.40 5.50 -14.85
N ASP A 51 -1.95 4.30 -15.19
CA ASP A 51 -2.53 3.51 -16.28
C ASP A 51 -3.90 2.91 -15.91
N VAL A 52 -4.28 2.92 -14.64
CA VAL A 52 -5.65 2.57 -14.21
C VAL A 52 -6.60 3.69 -14.63
N PRO A 53 -7.65 3.41 -15.43
CA PRO A 53 -8.60 4.43 -15.89
C PRO A 53 -9.14 5.26 -14.73
N GLY A 54 -8.91 6.57 -14.78
CA GLY A 54 -9.33 7.55 -13.78
C GLY A 54 -10.47 8.45 -14.27
N ASP A 55 -10.97 9.28 -13.37
CA ASP A 55 -11.93 10.33 -13.68
C ASP A 55 -11.21 11.52 -14.38
N ASP A 56 -11.73 11.98 -15.51
CA ASP A 56 -11.07 12.92 -16.43
C ASP A 56 -10.98 14.36 -15.88
N GLU A 57 -11.63 14.67 -14.75
CA GLU A 57 -11.71 16.04 -14.22
C GLU A 57 -10.47 16.49 -13.42
N THR A 58 -9.68 15.57 -12.86
CA THR A 58 -8.49 15.92 -12.03
C THR A 58 -7.19 15.61 -12.78
N GLU A 59 -6.35 16.63 -13.01
CA GLU A 59 -5.07 16.42 -13.69
C GLU A 59 -4.12 15.61 -12.80
N THR A 60 -3.72 14.41 -13.24
CA THR A 60 -2.78 13.56 -12.50
C THR A 60 -1.45 13.46 -13.24
N LYS A 61 -0.34 13.78 -12.57
CA LYS A 61 1.02 13.75 -13.14
C LYS A 61 1.95 12.81 -12.38
N ILE A 62 2.91 12.22 -13.08
CA ILE A 62 4.06 11.54 -12.48
C ILE A 62 5.32 12.39 -12.65
N ILE A 63 6.10 12.55 -11.58
CA ILE A 63 7.37 13.25 -11.64
C ILE A 63 8.43 12.60 -10.75
N GLY A 64 9.67 12.62 -11.20
CA GLY A 64 10.79 12.32 -10.31
C GLY A 64 10.80 13.32 -9.15
N TYR A 65 10.85 12.85 -7.90
CA TYR A 65 10.69 13.73 -6.73
C TYR A 65 11.72 14.88 -6.68
N ALA A 66 12.90 14.68 -7.26
CA ALA A 66 13.96 15.69 -7.38
C ALA A 66 13.63 16.83 -8.36
N ASN A 67 12.62 16.66 -9.22
CA ASN A 67 12.23 17.63 -10.24
C ASN A 67 10.99 18.44 -9.85
N ILE A 68 10.52 18.33 -8.59
CA ILE A 68 9.29 18.99 -8.15
C ILE A 68 9.35 20.52 -8.30
N ALA A 69 10.50 21.14 -8.03
CA ALA A 69 10.69 22.58 -8.18
C ALA A 69 10.42 23.06 -9.62
N GLN A 70 10.89 22.32 -10.62
CA GLN A 70 10.65 22.64 -12.04
C GLN A 70 9.17 22.52 -12.41
N LEU A 71 8.43 21.61 -11.77
CA LEU A 71 6.98 21.51 -11.98
C LEU A 71 6.27 22.71 -11.38
N ILE A 72 6.65 23.14 -10.19
CA ILE A 72 6.08 24.32 -9.52
C ILE A 72 6.28 25.57 -10.39
N GLU A 73 7.50 25.80 -10.88
CA GLU A 73 7.82 26.95 -11.75
C GLU A 73 6.97 26.99 -13.03
N ARG A 74 6.61 25.82 -13.58
CA ARG A 74 5.79 25.70 -14.79
C ARG A 74 4.29 25.86 -14.55
N ASN A 75 3.84 25.89 -13.29
CA ASN A 75 2.43 25.98 -12.94
C ASN A 75 2.19 27.14 -11.94
N PRO A 76 2.42 28.41 -12.35
CA PRO A 76 2.31 29.60 -11.48
C PRO A 76 0.87 29.92 -11.03
N ASP A 77 -0.12 29.30 -11.67
CA ASP A 77 -1.53 29.49 -11.35
C ASP A 77 -1.95 28.72 -10.08
N ILE A 78 -1.24 27.63 -9.75
CA ILE A 78 -1.43 26.90 -8.49
C ILE A 78 -1.00 27.79 -7.32
N LYS A 79 -1.94 28.13 -6.44
CA LYS A 79 -1.70 29.03 -5.29
C LYS A 79 -1.25 28.29 -4.04
N GLN A 80 -1.70 27.05 -3.85
CA GLN A 80 -1.30 26.23 -2.71
C GLN A 80 -0.76 24.88 -3.15
N TRP A 81 0.47 24.60 -2.73
CA TRP A 81 1.07 23.27 -2.85
C TRP A 81 0.91 22.51 -1.53
N ASN A 82 0.33 21.33 -1.62
CA ASN A 82 0.09 20.42 -0.50
C ASN A 82 1.05 19.23 -0.59
N LEU A 83 1.42 18.65 0.54
CA LEU A 83 2.25 17.45 0.61
C LEU A 83 1.59 16.40 1.50
N LEU A 84 1.33 15.22 0.94
CA LEU A 84 0.90 14.06 1.72
C LEU A 84 2.10 13.33 2.30
N MET A 85 2.17 13.25 3.63
CA MET A 85 3.14 12.44 4.35
C MET A 85 2.57 11.07 4.71
N GLY A 86 3.37 10.03 4.48
CA GLY A 86 3.03 8.65 4.84
C GLY A 86 3.53 7.66 3.80
N PRO A 87 3.09 7.77 2.53
CA PRO A 87 3.68 7.04 1.42
C PRO A 87 5.14 7.39 1.17
N GLY A 88 5.85 6.50 0.46
CA GLY A 88 7.26 6.69 0.11
C GLY A 88 8.21 6.51 1.30
N THR A 89 9.47 6.87 1.09
CA THR A 89 10.47 6.87 2.16
C THR A 89 10.40 8.20 2.94
N ARG A 90 10.88 8.19 4.19
CA ARG A 90 11.00 9.42 4.98
C ARG A 90 11.89 10.46 4.29
N SER A 91 12.96 10.03 3.65
CA SER A 91 13.86 10.93 2.92
C SER A 91 13.15 11.63 1.76
N MET A 92 12.33 10.91 0.99
CA MET A 92 11.57 11.50 -0.11
C MET A 92 10.61 12.59 0.38
N ALA A 93 9.86 12.35 1.46
CA ALA A 93 8.96 13.34 2.03
C ALA A 93 9.71 14.61 2.51
N VAL A 94 10.87 14.44 3.15
CA VAL A 94 11.70 15.58 3.61
C VAL A 94 12.26 16.38 2.44
N THR A 95 12.75 15.70 1.39
CA THR A 95 13.24 16.39 0.19
C THR A 95 12.11 17.17 -0.48
N LEU A 96 10.95 16.54 -0.72
CA LEU A 96 9.80 17.22 -1.32
C LEU A 96 9.36 18.44 -0.52
N TRP A 97 9.31 18.33 0.80
CA TRP A 97 8.97 19.45 1.67
C TRP A 97 9.92 20.64 1.45
N SER A 98 11.23 20.37 1.44
CA SER A 98 12.24 21.41 1.25
C SER A 98 12.18 22.03 -0.14
N GLU A 99 12.05 21.21 -1.19
CA GLU A 99 12.00 21.68 -2.57
C GLU A 99 10.75 22.51 -2.84
N ILE A 100 9.59 22.11 -2.32
CA ILE A 100 8.36 22.90 -2.44
C ILE A 100 8.51 24.24 -1.72
N ALA A 101 9.07 24.23 -0.49
CA ALA A 101 9.28 25.46 0.27
C ALA A 101 10.23 26.43 -0.43
N ASN A 102 11.32 25.91 -1.00
CA ASN A 102 12.29 26.72 -1.73
C ASN A 102 11.70 27.29 -3.03
N ALA A 103 10.90 26.52 -3.76
CA ALA A 103 10.35 26.94 -5.05
C ALA A 103 9.17 27.92 -4.92
N THR A 104 8.35 27.78 -3.89
CA THR A 104 7.16 28.64 -3.66
C THR A 104 7.46 29.82 -2.75
N GLY A 105 8.49 29.75 -1.92
CA GLY A 105 8.73 30.71 -0.84
C GLY A 105 7.89 30.46 0.42
N ASP A 106 7.01 29.45 0.41
CA ASP A 106 6.07 29.12 1.48
C ASP A 106 6.08 27.62 1.81
N TYR A 107 5.77 27.26 3.05
CA TYR A 107 5.73 25.85 3.44
C TYR A 107 4.49 25.13 2.86
N PRO A 108 4.64 23.90 2.34
CA PRO A 108 3.48 23.13 1.89
C PRO A 108 2.57 22.80 3.08
N ARG A 109 1.25 22.83 2.84
CA ARG A 109 0.28 22.29 3.79
C ARG A 109 0.44 20.78 3.88
N ILE A 110 0.49 20.27 5.11
CA ILE A 110 0.80 18.87 5.35
C ILE A 110 -0.48 18.07 5.56
N TRP A 111 -0.61 17.04 4.74
CA TRP A 111 -1.66 16.04 4.85
C TRP A 111 -1.07 14.73 5.37
N VAL A 112 -1.87 13.94 6.09
CA VAL A 112 -1.44 12.63 6.60
C VAL A 112 -2.52 11.57 6.43
N ASP A 113 -2.11 10.33 6.17
CA ASP A 113 -2.97 9.15 6.36
C ASP A 113 -3.16 8.93 7.88
N HIS A 114 -4.33 9.35 8.37
CA HIS A 114 -4.73 9.18 9.76
C HIS A 114 -5.57 7.93 9.96
N ARG A 115 -5.11 7.07 10.86
CA ARG A 115 -5.84 5.89 11.32
C ARG A 115 -6.32 6.10 12.75
N ARG A 116 -7.64 6.21 12.95
CA ARG A 116 -8.22 6.27 14.29
C ARG A 116 -7.84 5.01 15.07
N LYS A 117 -7.17 5.13 16.24
CA LYS A 117 -6.96 3.97 17.15
C LYS A 117 -8.28 3.60 17.83
N THR A 118 -8.68 2.33 17.88
CA THR A 118 -9.71 1.84 18.84
C THR A 118 -9.02 1.04 19.94
N LYS A 119 -9.75 0.85 21.05
CA LYS A 119 -9.33 0.05 22.22
C LYS A 119 -8.86 -1.39 21.91
N LYS A 120 -9.14 -1.95 20.72
CA LYS A 120 -8.76 -3.33 20.33
C LYS A 120 -7.70 -3.38 19.23
N GLY A 121 -6.70 -2.50 19.27
CA GLY A 121 -5.75 -2.32 18.16
C GLY A 121 -5.20 -3.63 17.54
N LYS A 122 -5.52 -3.85 16.25
CA LYS A 122 -4.65 -4.19 15.11
C LYS A 122 -5.58 -4.66 13.96
N GLY A 123 -5.52 -3.98 12.82
CA GLY A 123 -6.32 -4.33 11.63
C GLY A 123 -7.75 -3.79 11.65
N LYS A 124 -7.91 -2.47 11.52
CA LYS A 124 -9.24 -1.90 11.24
C LYS A 124 -9.53 -1.88 9.75
N PRO A 125 -10.80 -1.98 9.36
CA PRO A 125 -11.22 -1.75 7.99
C PRO A 125 -10.82 -0.34 7.52
N ILE A 126 -10.59 -0.21 6.23
CA ILE A 126 -10.30 1.07 5.55
C ILE A 126 -11.37 2.12 5.84
N ALA A 127 -12.61 1.70 6.08
CA ALA A 127 -13.73 2.59 6.39
C ALA A 127 -13.51 3.57 7.56
N GLY A 128 -12.47 3.37 8.39
CA GLY A 128 -12.07 4.30 9.45
C GLY A 128 -10.83 5.16 9.15
N GLU A 129 -10.20 5.02 7.99
CA GLU A 129 -8.99 5.74 7.57
C GLU A 129 -9.37 7.04 6.85
N HIS A 130 -8.64 8.12 7.14
CA HIS A 130 -8.88 9.44 6.59
C HIS A 130 -7.55 10.09 6.17
N ILE A 131 -7.56 10.84 5.07
CA ILE A 131 -6.51 11.79 4.73
C ILE A 131 -6.87 13.10 5.41
N VAL A 132 -6.01 13.61 6.30
CA VAL A 132 -6.33 14.74 7.18
C VAL A 132 -5.32 15.86 6.97
N ASN A 133 -5.80 17.09 6.80
CA ASN A 133 -4.95 18.27 6.82
C ASN A 133 -4.51 18.56 8.27
N LEU A 134 -3.21 18.68 8.51
CA LEU A 134 -2.68 18.94 9.84
C LEU A 134 -2.94 20.36 10.34
N ALA A 135 -3.09 21.33 9.42
CA ALA A 135 -3.40 22.72 9.74
C ALA A 135 -4.87 22.89 10.16
N ASP A 136 -5.78 22.16 9.49
CA ASP A 136 -7.21 22.12 9.84
C ASP A 136 -7.73 20.67 9.81
N ARG A 137 -7.90 20.08 10.99
CA ARG A 137 -8.36 18.69 11.12
C ARG A 137 -9.83 18.48 10.76
N THR A 138 -10.59 19.55 10.54
CA THR A 138 -11.96 19.44 10.02
C THR A 138 -11.96 19.11 8.53
N GLU A 139 -10.88 19.50 7.83
CA GLU A 139 -10.62 19.16 6.44
C GLU A 139 -10.04 17.74 6.35
N GLN A 140 -10.89 16.80 5.95
CA GLN A 140 -10.53 15.39 5.87
C GLN A 140 -11.29 14.66 4.76
N TYR A 141 -10.58 13.76 4.08
CA TYR A 141 -11.14 12.88 3.07
C TYR A 141 -11.16 11.44 3.57
N LYS A 142 -12.30 10.76 3.42
CA LYS A 142 -12.37 9.33 3.71
C LYS A 142 -11.54 8.57 2.69
N ILE A 143 -10.72 7.64 3.16
CA ILE A 143 -10.05 6.70 2.25
C ILE A 143 -11.11 5.77 1.67
N VAL A 144 -11.11 5.63 0.34
CA VAL A 144 -12.00 4.70 -0.37
C VAL A 144 -11.33 3.33 -0.49
N PRO A 145 -12.08 2.22 -0.44
CA PRO A 145 -11.54 0.91 -0.80
C PRO A 145 -11.23 0.87 -2.30
N ILE A 146 -10.34 -0.04 -2.67
CA ILE A 146 -10.11 -0.41 -4.07
C ILE A 146 -10.71 -1.79 -4.33
N GLU A 147 -11.19 -1.99 -5.55
CA GLU A 147 -11.76 -3.27 -5.97
C GLU A 147 -10.66 -4.29 -6.30
N GLU A 148 -11.03 -5.56 -6.42
CA GLU A 148 -10.08 -6.64 -6.72
C GLU A 148 -9.44 -6.43 -8.10
N GLU A 149 -10.23 -6.00 -9.09
CA GLU A 149 -9.80 -5.73 -10.46
C GLU A 149 -8.72 -4.66 -10.51
N ASP A 150 -8.96 -3.51 -9.84
CA ASP A 150 -7.98 -2.43 -9.76
C ASP A 150 -6.67 -2.92 -9.10
N ALA A 151 -6.79 -3.65 -7.99
CA ALA A 151 -5.65 -4.20 -7.28
C ALA A 151 -4.86 -5.18 -8.16
N CYS A 152 -5.56 -5.98 -8.98
CA CYS A 152 -4.96 -6.90 -9.93
C CYS A 152 -4.16 -6.17 -11.00
N VAL A 153 -4.77 -5.16 -11.66
CA VAL A 153 -4.14 -4.36 -12.71
C VAL A 153 -2.86 -3.70 -12.19
N ILE A 154 -2.91 -3.07 -11.02
CA ILE A 154 -1.76 -2.37 -10.43
C ILE A 154 -0.63 -3.33 -10.05
N CYS A 155 -0.97 -4.54 -9.62
CA CYS A 155 -0.01 -5.60 -9.32
C CYS A 155 0.45 -6.37 -10.56
N GLY A 156 -0.06 -6.03 -11.76
CA GLY A 156 0.27 -6.71 -13.01
C GLY A 156 -0.16 -8.18 -13.01
N ILE A 157 -1.32 -8.49 -12.44
CA ILE A 157 -1.89 -9.83 -12.43
C ILE A 157 -3.20 -9.88 -13.21
N GLU A 158 -3.40 -10.97 -13.94
CA GLU A 158 -4.70 -11.31 -14.50
C GLU A 158 -5.62 -11.80 -13.37
N ILE A 159 -6.89 -11.38 -13.38
CA ILE A 159 -7.84 -11.78 -12.34
C ILE A 159 -8.05 -13.31 -12.33
N GLU A 160 -7.90 -13.95 -13.49
CA GLU A 160 -7.94 -15.39 -13.66
C GLU A 160 -6.80 -16.10 -12.90
N ASP A 161 -5.61 -15.50 -12.84
CA ASP A 161 -4.47 -16.08 -12.13
C ASP A 161 -4.63 -15.96 -10.62
N LEU A 162 -5.26 -14.87 -10.15
CA LEU A 162 -5.68 -14.74 -8.76
C LEU A 162 -6.67 -15.85 -8.38
N GLN A 163 -7.72 -16.03 -9.19
CA GLN A 163 -8.77 -17.04 -8.95
C GLN A 163 -8.25 -18.49 -9.00
N LYS A 164 -7.20 -18.76 -9.79
CA LYS A 164 -6.56 -20.09 -9.86
C LYS A 164 -5.57 -20.35 -8.73
N THR A 165 -5.08 -19.31 -8.05
CA THR A 165 -4.08 -19.47 -7.00
C THR A 165 -4.76 -19.90 -5.69
N GLU A 166 -4.74 -21.21 -5.41
CA GLU A 166 -5.30 -21.78 -4.19
C GLU A 166 -4.81 -21.05 -2.93
N GLY A 167 -5.74 -20.70 -2.04
CA GLY A 167 -5.47 -20.03 -0.77
C GLY A 167 -5.24 -18.52 -0.90
N LEU A 168 -5.14 -17.96 -2.10
CA LEU A 168 -5.04 -16.52 -2.33
C LEU A 168 -6.44 -15.91 -2.52
N SER A 169 -6.68 -14.75 -1.91
CA SER A 169 -7.96 -14.03 -2.01
C SER A 169 -7.77 -12.54 -1.79
N TRP A 170 -8.68 -11.73 -2.33
CA TRP A 170 -8.77 -10.31 -2.01
C TRP A 170 -9.66 -10.06 -0.79
N ASN A 171 -9.21 -9.18 0.09
CA ASN A 171 -10.04 -8.67 1.17
C ASN A 171 -10.38 -7.18 0.95
N PRO A 172 -11.61 -6.86 0.50
CA PRO A 172 -12.00 -5.49 0.18
C PRO A 172 -12.06 -4.59 1.43
N ALA A 173 -12.36 -5.14 2.61
CA ALA A 173 -12.43 -4.36 3.85
C ALA A 173 -11.07 -3.77 4.25
N TYR A 174 -9.97 -4.40 3.82
CA TYR A 174 -8.60 -4.01 4.12
C TYR A 174 -7.81 -3.54 2.90
N SER A 175 -8.37 -3.70 1.70
CA SER A 175 -7.67 -3.62 0.40
C SER A 175 -6.31 -4.31 0.44
N LYS A 176 -6.33 -5.60 0.73
CA LYS A 176 -5.14 -6.46 0.79
C LYS A 176 -5.41 -7.83 0.21
N PHE A 177 -4.39 -8.40 -0.39
CA PHE A 177 -4.31 -9.81 -0.67
C PHE A 177 -4.10 -10.59 0.62
N PHE A 178 -4.77 -11.72 0.71
CA PHE A 178 -4.69 -12.66 1.80
C PHE A 178 -4.29 -14.02 1.24
N TYR A 179 -3.20 -14.58 1.77
CA TYR A 179 -2.77 -15.94 1.43
C TYR A 179 -2.85 -16.85 2.65
N HIS A 180 -3.61 -17.94 2.53
CA HIS A 180 -3.74 -18.97 3.54
C HIS A 180 -2.87 -20.19 3.22
N VAL A 181 -1.98 -20.54 4.15
CA VAL A 181 -1.18 -21.75 4.06
C VAL A 181 -1.88 -22.89 4.80
N THR A 182 -2.33 -23.88 4.04
CA THR A 182 -2.91 -25.10 4.60
C THR A 182 -1.82 -26.02 5.16
N VAL A 183 -1.96 -26.44 6.41
CA VAL A 183 -1.09 -27.47 6.99
C VAL A 183 -1.60 -28.85 6.54
N PRO A 184 -0.74 -29.76 6.05
CA PRO A 184 -1.17 -31.08 5.57
C PRO A 184 -1.94 -31.85 6.64
N TYR A 185 -3.02 -32.53 6.25
CA TYR A 185 -3.87 -33.28 7.19
C TYR A 185 -3.09 -34.38 7.95
N ASP A 186 -2.09 -34.97 7.30
CA ASP A 186 -1.21 -36.01 7.83
C ASP A 186 0.06 -35.45 8.50
N ALA A 187 0.13 -34.13 8.73
CA ALA A 187 1.29 -33.44 9.30
C ALA A 187 1.87 -34.14 10.54
N LYS A 188 1.00 -34.60 11.46
CA LYS A 188 1.42 -35.31 12.68
C LYS A 188 2.20 -36.60 12.41
N GLY A 189 1.88 -37.29 11.31
CA GLY A 189 2.53 -38.53 10.88
C GLY A 189 3.74 -38.33 9.98
N MET A 190 4.06 -37.09 9.58
CA MET A 190 5.20 -36.81 8.71
C MET A 190 6.53 -37.10 9.41
N SER A 191 7.56 -37.41 8.62
CA SER A 191 8.94 -37.41 9.10
C SER A 191 9.47 -35.97 9.18
N ALA A 192 10.52 -35.74 9.98
CA ALA A 192 11.16 -34.44 10.07
C ALA A 192 11.60 -33.91 8.68
N THR A 193 12.12 -34.79 7.81
CA THR A 193 12.53 -34.44 6.45
C THR A 193 11.34 -33.99 5.59
N LYS A 194 10.20 -34.70 5.65
CA LYS A 194 9.00 -34.32 4.89
C LYS A 194 8.42 -32.98 5.38
N ALA A 195 8.36 -32.79 6.70
CA ALA A 195 7.88 -31.54 7.30
C ALA A 195 8.78 -30.36 6.92
N ARG A 196 10.11 -30.57 6.89
CA ARG A 196 11.06 -29.54 6.45
C ARG A 196 10.93 -29.21 4.97
N ALA A 197 10.74 -30.20 4.10
CA ALA A 197 10.50 -29.98 2.69
C ALA A 197 9.18 -29.23 2.42
N TRP A 198 8.14 -29.47 3.22
CA TRP A 198 6.91 -28.69 3.17
C TRP A 198 7.16 -27.22 3.56
N GLU A 199 7.87 -26.99 4.66
CA GLU A 199 8.23 -25.63 5.10
C GLU A 199 8.98 -24.86 4.00
N GLU A 200 9.99 -25.48 3.38
CA GLU A 200 10.78 -24.84 2.32
C GLU A 200 9.93 -24.47 1.11
N LYS A 201 8.97 -25.33 0.73
CA LYS A 201 7.98 -25.01 -0.33
C LYS A 201 7.11 -23.82 0.04
N VAL A 202 6.62 -23.78 1.28
CA VAL A 202 5.81 -22.66 1.79
C VAL A 202 6.61 -21.35 1.75
N VAL A 203 7.85 -21.37 2.25
CA VAL A 203 8.72 -20.18 2.27
C VAL A 203 9.02 -19.70 0.85
N SER A 204 9.34 -20.60 -0.07
CA SER A 204 9.61 -20.25 -1.47
C SER A 204 8.39 -19.61 -2.14
N LYS A 205 7.20 -20.20 -1.99
CA LYS A 205 5.95 -19.65 -2.53
C LYS A 205 5.68 -18.25 -1.97
N ILE A 206 5.83 -18.07 -0.66
CA ILE A 206 5.56 -16.80 0.02
C ILE A 206 6.53 -15.70 -0.41
N ASN A 207 7.81 -16.01 -0.59
CA ASN A 207 8.76 -15.04 -1.10
C ASN A 207 8.36 -14.60 -2.51
N GLY A 208 7.98 -15.55 -3.39
CA GLY A 208 7.44 -15.22 -4.70
C GLY A 208 6.20 -14.31 -4.64
N LEU A 209 5.22 -14.61 -3.78
CA LEU A 209 4.03 -13.76 -3.61
C LEU A 209 4.37 -12.37 -3.06
N ARG A 210 5.38 -12.25 -2.18
CA ARG A 210 5.82 -10.95 -1.63
C ARG A 210 6.58 -10.12 -2.65
N ASP A 211 7.38 -10.75 -3.48
CA ASP A 211 8.08 -10.09 -4.58
C ASP A 211 7.07 -9.60 -5.61
N TRP A 212 5.98 -10.35 -5.80
CA TRP A 212 4.92 -9.99 -6.74
C TRP A 212 3.97 -8.88 -6.22
N PHE A 213 3.38 -9.06 -5.04
CA PHE A 213 2.36 -8.13 -4.50
C PHE A 213 2.94 -7.00 -3.65
N GLY A 214 4.18 -7.16 -3.17
CA GLY A 214 4.75 -6.30 -2.15
C GLY A 214 4.32 -6.67 -0.74
N ARG A 215 5.23 -6.49 0.23
CA ARG A 215 5.06 -6.93 1.62
C ARG A 215 3.88 -6.29 2.35
N HIS A 216 3.45 -5.09 1.96
CA HIS A 216 2.40 -4.35 2.65
C HIS A 216 0.98 -4.67 2.14
N ALA A 217 0.88 -5.10 0.88
CA ALA A 217 -0.38 -5.48 0.23
C ALA A 217 -0.76 -6.94 0.49
N LEU A 218 0.17 -7.78 0.96
CA LEU A 218 -0.06 -9.20 1.23
C LEU A 218 -0.03 -9.52 2.75
N GLU A 219 -1.13 -10.06 3.27
CA GLU A 219 -1.20 -10.70 4.58
C GLU A 219 -1.16 -12.22 4.41
N ILE A 220 -0.40 -12.89 5.28
CA ILE A 220 -0.20 -14.34 5.19
C ILE A 220 -0.56 -14.99 6.51
N ARG A 221 -1.42 -16.00 6.45
CA ARG A 221 -1.79 -16.83 7.58
C ARG A 221 -1.56 -18.29 7.28
N ARG A 222 -1.56 -19.11 8.32
CA ARG A 222 -1.46 -20.57 8.21
C ARG A 222 -2.38 -21.26 9.20
N ASP A 223 -2.69 -22.52 8.93
CA ASP A 223 -3.29 -23.38 9.96
C ASP A 223 -2.34 -23.57 11.17
N PRO A 224 -2.88 -23.97 12.34
CA PRO A 224 -2.06 -24.42 13.45
C PRO A 224 -1.17 -25.60 13.03
N VAL A 225 0.13 -25.50 13.30
CA VAL A 225 1.03 -26.65 13.14
C VAL A 225 0.90 -27.60 14.35
N PRO A 226 1.13 -28.91 14.17
CA PRO A 226 1.12 -29.85 15.28
C PRO A 226 2.10 -29.47 16.40
N SER A 227 1.74 -29.73 17.65
CA SER A 227 2.67 -29.57 18.78
C SER A 227 3.67 -30.73 18.90
N HIS A 228 3.35 -31.87 18.28
CA HIS A 228 4.16 -33.09 18.29
C HIS A 228 4.19 -33.73 16.90
N PRO A 229 5.35 -34.28 16.47
CA PRO A 229 6.65 -34.26 17.18
C PRO A 229 7.29 -32.85 17.25
N ARG A 230 8.26 -32.65 18.16
CA ARG A 230 8.83 -31.32 18.51
C ARG A 230 9.35 -30.48 17.33
N TYR A 231 9.74 -31.11 16.22
CA TYR A 231 10.24 -30.37 15.06
C TYR A 231 9.16 -29.45 14.43
N TRP A 232 7.87 -29.77 14.58
CA TRP A 232 6.78 -28.91 14.09
C TRP A 232 6.67 -27.58 14.84
N LEU A 233 6.97 -27.56 16.14
CA LEU A 233 7.04 -26.31 16.90
C LEU A 233 8.11 -25.37 16.34
N ARG A 234 9.31 -25.91 16.05
CA ARG A 234 10.40 -25.16 15.42
C ARG A 234 10.05 -24.67 14.01
N ILE A 235 9.26 -25.43 13.26
CA ILE A 235 8.75 -25.00 11.95
C ILE A 235 7.79 -23.81 12.16
N GLY A 236 6.84 -23.93 13.10
CA GLY A 236 5.92 -22.85 13.44
C GLY A 236 6.63 -21.55 13.81
N GLU A 237 7.63 -21.63 14.68
CA GLU A 237 8.46 -20.49 15.10
C GLU A 237 9.14 -19.80 13.89
N ARG A 238 9.75 -20.58 12.99
CA ARG A 238 10.40 -20.02 11.79
C ARG A 238 9.40 -19.40 10.81
N LEU A 239 8.21 -19.96 10.68
CA LEU A 239 7.15 -19.37 9.86
C LEU A 239 6.66 -18.05 10.49
N ASP A 240 6.53 -18.01 11.82
CA ASP A 240 6.13 -16.81 12.55
C ASP A 240 7.21 -15.70 12.42
N ASP A 241 8.50 -16.04 12.46
CA ASP A 241 9.62 -15.13 12.21
C ASP A 241 9.58 -14.52 10.80
N LEU A 242 9.06 -15.28 9.83
CA LEU A 242 8.81 -14.79 8.48
C LEU A 242 7.53 -13.96 8.37
N GLY A 243 6.80 -13.74 9.47
CA GLY A 243 5.55 -12.97 9.51
C GLY A 243 4.34 -13.74 8.97
N ILE A 244 4.37 -15.08 9.02
CA ILE A 244 3.26 -15.95 8.63
C ILE A 244 2.45 -16.26 9.87
N ILE A 245 1.28 -15.64 10.01
CA ILE A 245 0.54 -15.65 11.26
C ILE A 245 -0.12 -17.02 11.45
N GLY A 246 0.24 -17.73 12.53
CA GLY A 246 -0.43 -18.96 12.94
C GLY A 246 -1.91 -18.74 13.28
N GLY A 247 -2.76 -19.64 12.78
CA GLY A 247 -4.15 -19.73 13.20
C GLY A 247 -4.27 -19.96 14.71
N SER A 248 -5.36 -19.46 15.30
CA SER A 248 -5.72 -19.80 16.68
C SER A 248 -6.01 -21.31 16.73
N LYS A 249 -5.53 -21.99 17.77
CA LYS A 249 -5.94 -23.37 18.06
C LYS A 249 -7.44 -23.45 18.31
#